data_AF-A0A9E2EAS2-F1
#
_entry.id   AF-A0A9E2EAS2-F1
#
_cell.length_a   1.000
_cell.length_b   1.000
_cell.length_c   1.000
_cell.angle_alpha   90.00
_cell.angle_beta   90.00
_cell.angle_gamma   90.00
#
_symmetry.space_group_name_H-M   'P 1'
#
loop_
_entity.id
_entity.type
_entity.pdbx_description
1 polymer ?
#
loop_
_entity_poly.entity_id
_entity_poly.type
_entity_poly.pdbx_seq_one_letter_code
_entity_poly.pdbx_strand_id
1 'polypeptide(L)'
;METLTLADAARRLPGNLGAAPMVCHRASCGRRLRTGSFAGFDVLELFAFVRPARFCLPTVRGIAEILGLPLPQTLEQEAETLFAAAATLLRELADPDRPQGADAGPVAQ
;
A
#
# COMPACT_ATOMS: atom_id res chain seq x y z
N MET A 1 15.99 11.67 2.22
CA MET A 1 15.49 10.50 1.49
C MET A 1 16.67 9.83 0.80
N GLU A 2 16.80 8.50 0.87
CA GLU A 2 17.89 7.73 0.25
C GLU A 2 17.30 6.83 -0.84
N THR A 3 17.98 6.74 -1.99
CA THR A 3 17.60 5.84 -3.09
C THR A 3 18.52 4.64 -3.11
N LEU A 4 17.95 3.44 -3.03
CA LEU A 4 18.69 2.18 -2.94
C LEU A 4 18.63 1.39 -4.24
N THR A 5 19.68 0.62 -4.51
CA THR A 5 19.59 -0.46 -5.50
C THR A 5 18.63 -1.54 -4.99
N LEU A 6 18.05 -2.34 -5.90
CA LEU A 6 17.19 -3.46 -5.51
C LEU A 6 17.93 -4.48 -4.62
N ALA A 7 19.22 -4.71 -4.87
CA ALA A 7 20.03 -5.63 -4.08
C ALA A 7 20.30 -5.09 -2.66
N ASP A 8 20.56 -3.79 -2.51
CA ASP A 8 20.70 -3.16 -1.20
C ASP A 8 19.40 -3.16 -0.43
N ALA A 9 18.29 -2.83 -1.09
CA ALA A 9 16.97 -2.85 -0.48
C ALA A 9 16.62 -4.25 0.02
N ALA A 10 16.89 -5.30 -0.76
CA ALA A 10 16.69 -6.69 -0.37
C ALA A 10 17.51 -7.07 0.89
N ARG A 11 18.79 -6.66 0.94
CA ARG A 11 19.66 -6.90 2.11
C ARG A 11 19.18 -6.19 3.38
N ARG A 12 18.49 -5.05 3.24
CA ARG A 12 17.99 -4.26 4.37
C ARG A 12 16.60 -4.66 4.84
N LEU A 13 15.94 -5.64 4.21
CA LEU A 13 14.63 -6.11 4.67
C LEU A 13 14.75 -6.68 6.10
N PRO A 14 13.95 -6.18 7.05
CA PRO A 14 14.03 -6.64 8.43
C PRO A 14 13.37 -8.02 8.58
N GLY A 15 13.82 -8.77 9.58
CA GLY A 15 13.18 -10.02 10.00
C GLY A 15 11.92 -9.83 10.86
N ASN A 16 11.53 -8.59 11.19
CA ASN A 16 10.39 -8.28 12.06
C ASN A 16 9.62 -7.04 11.58
N LEU A 17 8.43 -6.80 12.16
CA LEU A 17 7.54 -5.71 11.77
C LEU A 17 7.97 -4.32 12.26
N GLY A 18 8.81 -4.22 13.30
CA GLY A 18 9.19 -2.92 13.89
C GLY A 18 9.97 -2.00 12.96
N ALA A 19 10.56 -2.55 11.90
CA ALA A 19 11.26 -1.81 10.86
C ALA A 19 10.72 -2.10 9.45
N ALA A 20 9.53 -2.73 9.34
CA ALA A 20 9.01 -3.20 8.06
C ALA A 20 8.79 -2.02 7.08
N PRO A 21 9.20 -2.16 5.81
CA PRO A 21 8.93 -1.12 4.82
C PRO A 21 7.43 -1.04 4.50
N MET A 22 6.97 0.16 4.19
CA MET A 22 5.68 0.39 3.56
C MET A 22 5.83 0.28 2.04
N VAL A 23 4.99 -0.50 1.40
CA VAL A 23 5.03 -0.78 -0.04
C VAL A 23 3.64 -0.69 -0.65
N CYS A 24 3.58 -0.39 -1.95
CA CYS A 24 2.31 -0.35 -2.67
C CYS A 24 1.65 -1.73 -2.77
N HIS A 25 2.44 -2.75 -3.14
CA HIS A 25 1.95 -4.11 -3.34
C HIS A 25 3.09 -5.10 -3.05
N ARG A 26 3.02 -5.76 -1.90
CA ARG A 26 4.09 -6.55 -1.29
C ARG A 26 4.51 -7.73 -2.16
N ALA A 27 3.56 -8.43 -2.78
CA ALA A 27 3.87 -9.55 -3.67
C ALA A 27 4.67 -9.11 -4.91
N SER A 28 4.32 -7.97 -5.52
CA SER A 28 5.09 -7.40 -6.64
C SER A 28 6.47 -6.93 -6.20
N CYS A 29 6.56 -6.25 -5.06
CA CYS A 29 7.83 -5.81 -4.47
C CYS A 29 8.76 -6.99 -4.17
N GLY A 30 8.26 -8.09 -3.58
CA GLY A 30 9.08 -9.27 -3.29
C GLY A 30 9.68 -9.88 -4.55
N ARG A 31 8.86 -10.04 -5.61
CA ARG A 31 9.34 -10.50 -6.93
C ARG A 31 10.44 -9.59 -7.49
N ARG A 32 10.29 -8.26 -7.40
CA ARG A 32 11.30 -7.29 -7.86
C ARG A 32 12.60 -7.36 -7.05
N LEU A 33 12.49 -7.51 -5.73
CA LEU A 33 13.63 -7.62 -4.82
C LEU A 33 14.29 -9.00 -4.88
N ARG A 34 13.66 -9.98 -5.54
CA ARG A 34 14.07 -11.39 -5.53
C ARG A 34 14.15 -11.97 -4.12
N THR A 35 13.29 -11.44 -3.25
CA THR A 35 13.06 -11.96 -1.90
C THR A 35 11.68 -12.64 -1.94
N GLY A 36 11.51 -13.73 -1.19
CA GLY A 36 10.22 -14.42 -1.13
C GLY A 36 9.15 -13.55 -0.44
N SER A 37 8.40 -14.14 0.49
CA SER A 37 7.62 -13.32 1.42
C SER A 37 8.55 -12.53 2.34
N PHE A 38 8.25 -11.25 2.54
CA PHE A 38 8.90 -10.42 3.56
C PHE A 38 7.83 -9.71 4.40
N ALA A 39 8.22 -9.29 5.61
CA ALA A 39 7.39 -8.47 6.47
C ALA A 39 7.33 -7.03 5.91
N GLY A 40 6.14 -6.47 5.75
CA GLY A 40 5.96 -5.13 5.20
C GLY A 40 4.51 -4.68 5.31
N PHE A 41 4.30 -3.38 5.37
CA PHE A 41 2.97 -2.78 5.32
C PHE A 41 2.55 -2.63 3.86
N ASP A 42 1.47 -3.28 3.47
CA ASP A 42 0.96 -3.27 2.10
C ASP A 42 -0.22 -2.30 1.98
N VAL A 43 -0.03 -1.20 1.24
CA VAL A 43 -1.05 -0.16 1.07
C VAL A 43 -2.22 -0.65 0.21
N LEU A 44 -1.98 -1.54 -0.76
CA LEU A 44 -3.06 -2.11 -1.57
C LEU A 44 -3.91 -3.09 -0.74
N GLU A 45 -3.29 -3.84 0.17
CA GLU A 45 -4.02 -4.68 1.12
C GLU A 45 -4.87 -3.82 2.07
N LEU A 46 -4.31 -2.74 2.62
CA LEU A 46 -5.07 -1.77 3.41
C LEU A 46 -6.22 -1.16 2.60
N PHE A 47 -5.98 -0.78 1.34
CA PHE A 47 -7.01 -0.28 0.45
C PHE A 47 -8.15 -1.29 0.29
N ALA A 48 -7.84 -2.55 -0.01
CA ALA A 48 -8.84 -3.60 -0.18
C ALA A 48 -9.65 -3.86 1.09
N PHE A 49 -9.04 -3.70 2.26
CA PHE A 49 -9.72 -3.80 3.55
C PHE A 49 -10.67 -2.62 3.79
N VAL A 50 -10.20 -1.39 3.57
CA VAL A 50 -10.99 -0.18 3.81
C VAL A 50 -12.08 0.01 2.76
N ARG A 51 -11.84 -0.35 1.50
CA ARG A 51 -12.78 -0.19 0.40
C ARG A 51 -13.01 -1.52 -0.33
N PRO A 52 -13.71 -2.47 0.31
CA PRO A 52 -13.90 -3.79 -0.29
C PRO A 52 -14.67 -3.70 -1.60
N ALA A 53 -14.44 -4.68 -2.48
CA ALA A 53 -15.03 -4.76 -3.82
C ALA A 53 -14.80 -3.55 -4.75
N ARG A 54 -13.88 -2.63 -4.42
CA ARG A 54 -13.47 -1.54 -5.31
C ARG A 54 -12.22 -1.90 -6.09
N PHE A 55 -12.28 -1.72 -7.40
CA PHE A 55 -11.13 -1.92 -8.28
C PHE A 55 -10.06 -0.84 -8.03
N CYS A 56 -8.80 -1.26 -7.93
CA CYS A 56 -7.64 -0.37 -7.85
C CYS A 56 -6.47 -0.98 -8.61
N LEU A 57 -5.79 -0.16 -9.42
CA LEU A 57 -4.53 -0.57 -10.02
C LEU A 57 -3.48 -0.77 -8.91
N PRO A 58 -2.66 -1.84 -8.95
CA PRO A 58 -1.68 -2.14 -7.92
C PRO A 58 -0.40 -1.31 -8.08
N THR A 59 -0.56 0.01 -8.24
CA THR A 59 0.50 0.99 -8.44
C THR A 59 0.25 2.22 -7.57
N VAL A 60 1.32 2.93 -7.20
CA VAL A 60 1.19 4.13 -6.35
C VAL A 60 0.35 5.20 -7.04
N ARG A 61 0.56 5.39 -8.34
CA ARG A 61 -0.26 6.28 -9.18
C ARG A 61 -1.74 5.87 -9.18
N GLY A 62 -2.04 4.59 -9.35
CA GLY A 62 -3.42 4.10 -9.35
C GLY A 62 -4.15 4.31 -8.03
N ILE A 63 -3.45 4.10 -6.91
CA ILE A 63 -3.97 4.42 -5.58
C ILE A 63 -4.19 5.93 -5.45
N ALA A 64 -3.23 6.75 -5.90
CA ALA A 64 -3.35 8.21 -5.86
C ALA A 64 -4.58 8.72 -6.62
N GLU A 65 -4.82 8.18 -7.82
CA GLU A 65 -5.99 8.52 -8.65
C GLU A 65 -7.31 8.25 -7.91
N ILE A 66 -7.44 7.08 -7.27
CA ILE A 66 -8.67 6.69 -6.56
C ILE A 66 -8.87 7.47 -5.26
N LEU A 67 -7.78 7.85 -4.59
CA LEU A 67 -7.84 8.63 -3.36
C LEU A 67 -7.88 10.15 -3.60
N GLY A 68 -7.81 10.60 -4.86
CA GLY A 68 -7.77 12.03 -5.20
C GLY A 68 -6.51 12.73 -4.70
N LEU A 69 -5.39 11.99 -4.60
CA LEU A 69 -4.09 12.53 -4.18
C LEU A 69 -3.30 13.08 -5.39
N PRO A 70 -2.35 13.99 -5.17
CA PRO A 70 -1.43 14.42 -6.22
C PRO A 70 -0.72 13.22 -6.88
N LEU A 71 -0.67 13.22 -8.21
CA LEU A 71 -0.09 12.10 -8.96
C LEU A 71 1.44 12.14 -8.92
N PRO A 72 2.11 11.10 -8.36
CA PRO A 72 3.57 11.10 -8.25
C PRO A 72 4.23 10.95 -9.63
N GLN A 73 5.30 11.72 -9.84
CA GLN A 73 6.12 11.73 -11.06
C GLN A 73 7.54 11.22 -10.80
N THR A 74 7.94 11.09 -9.53
CA THR A 74 9.25 10.57 -9.11
C THR A 74 9.09 9.50 -8.03
N LEU A 75 10.14 8.72 -7.77
CA LEU A 75 10.13 7.69 -6.73
C LEU A 75 10.00 8.29 -5.32
N GLU A 76 10.53 9.49 -5.12
CA GLU A 76 10.38 10.28 -3.91
C GLU A 76 8.91 10.60 -3.66
N GLN A 77 8.24 11.12 -4.69
CA GLN A 77 6.82 11.43 -4.62
C GLN A 77 5.97 10.16 -4.46
N GLU A 78 6.38 9.03 -5.04
CA GLU A 78 5.71 7.75 -4.81
C GLU A 78 5.79 7.34 -3.33
N ALA A 79 6.97 7.48 -2.70
CA ALA A 79 7.13 7.17 -1.27
C ALA A 79 6.24 8.08 -0.40
N GLU A 80 6.22 9.39 -0.67
CA GLU A 80 5.34 10.35 0.02
C GLU A 80 3.86 10.01 -0.18
N THR A 81 3.49 9.62 -1.40
CA THR A 81 2.11 9.22 -1.75
C THR A 81 1.68 7.98 -0.98
N LEU A 82 2.56 7.01 -0.75
CA LEU A 82 2.23 5.83 0.07
C LEU A 82 1.87 6.22 1.50
N PHE A 83 2.61 7.14 2.13
CA PHE A 83 2.27 7.65 3.45
C PHE A 83 0.93 8.41 3.45
N ALA A 84 0.71 9.28 2.46
CA ALA A 84 -0.54 10.02 2.33
C ALA A 84 -1.75 9.11 2.09
N ALA A 85 -1.59 8.07 1.27
CA ALA A 85 -2.59 7.06 1.00
C ALA A 85 -2.94 6.26 2.26
N ALA A 86 -1.94 5.75 2.97
CA ALA A 86 -2.15 5.03 4.22
C ALA A 86 -2.86 5.90 5.26
N ALA A 87 -2.42 7.15 5.45
CA ALA A 87 -3.07 8.09 6.36
C ALA A 87 -4.52 8.40 5.97
N THR A 88 -4.83 8.46 4.67
CA THR A 88 -6.20 8.67 4.18
C THR A 88 -7.09 7.48 4.46
N LEU A 89 -6.62 6.28 4.13
CA LEU A 89 -7.34 5.03 4.37
C LEU A 89 -7.55 4.75 5.86
N LEU A 90 -6.55 5.01 6.70
CA LEU A 90 -6.67 4.84 8.15
C LEU A 90 -7.64 5.85 8.77
N ARG A 91 -7.67 7.10 8.28
CA ARG A 91 -8.66 8.09 8.72
C ARG A 91 -10.08 7.68 8.33
N GLU A 92 -10.26 7.21 7.10
CA GLU A 92 -11.55 6.68 6.65
C GLU A 92 -11.99 5.49 7.51
N LEU A 93 -11.08 4.57 7.81
CA LEU A 93 -11.36 3.42 8.66
C LEU A 93 -11.73 3.81 10.11
N ALA A 94 -11.12 4.88 10.63
CA ALA A 94 -11.35 5.38 11.98
C ALA A 94 -12.57 6.31 12.11
N ASP A 95 -13.21 6.67 10.99
CA ASP A 95 -14.40 7.52 11.00
C ASP A 95 -15.59 6.78 11.64
N PRO A 96 -16.12 7.25 12.78
CA PRO A 96 -17.22 6.59 13.47
C PRO A 96 -18.53 6.61 12.68
N ASP A 97 -18.69 7.56 11.76
CA ASP A 97 -19.88 7.71 10.93
C ASP A 97 -19.79 6.90 9.63
N ARG A 98 -18.69 6.15 9.44
CA ARG A 98 -18.51 5.30 8.26
C ARG A 98 -19.64 4.25 8.16
N PRO A 99 -20.30 4.13 7.00
CA PRO A 99 -21.33 3.11 6.78
C PRO A 99 -20.78 1.71 7.00
N GLN A 100 -21.32 0.98 7.98
CA GLN A 100 -20.92 -0.40 8.24
C GLN A 100 -21.58 -1.32 7.21
N GLY A 101 -20.78 -2.12 6.48
CA GLY A 101 -21.28 -3.19 5.62
C GLY A 101 -21.82 -2.81 4.25
N ALA A 102 -21.73 -1.55 3.81
CA ALA A 102 -22.27 -1.13 2.50
C ALA A 102 -21.48 -1.67 1.28
N ASP A 103 -20.19 -1.97 1.45
CA ASP A 103 -19.29 -2.40 0.37
C ASP A 103 -18.97 -3.91 0.40
N ALA A 104 -19.61 -4.69 1.29
CA ALA A 104 -19.48 -6.14 1.32
C ALA A 104 -20.34 -6.77 0.22
N GLY A 105 -19.82 -6.81 -1.01
CA GLY A 105 -20.38 -7.64 -2.07
C GLY A 105 -20.41 -9.12 -1.66
N PRO A 106 -21.29 -9.96 -2.27
CA PRO A 106 -21.38 -11.37 -1.91
C PRO A 106 -20.03 -12.06 -2.08
N VAL A 107 -19.60 -12.77 -1.04
CA VAL A 107 -18.44 -13.65 -1.10
C VAL A 107 -18.82 -14.81 -2.02
N ALA A 108 -18.22 -14.89 -3.21
CA ALA A 108 -18.36 -16.07 -4.05
C ALA A 108 -17.78 -17.28 -3.28
N GLN A 109 -18.65 -18.25 -3.01
CA GLN A 109 -18.29 -19.54 -2.39
C GLN A 109 -17.62 -20.47 -3.38
#